data_AF-A0A7S0QNQ9-F1
#
_entry.id   AF-A0A7S0QNQ9-F1
#
_cell.length_a   1.000
_cell.length_b   1.000
_cell.length_c   1.000
_cell.angle_alpha   90.00
_cell.angle_beta   90.00
_cell.angle_gamma   90.00
#
_symmetry.space_group_name_H-M   'P 1'
#
loop_
_entity.id
_entity.type
_entity.pdbx_description
1 polymer ?
#
loop_
_entity_poly.entity_id
_entity_poly.type
_entity_poly.pdbx_seq_one_letter_code
_entity_poly.pdbx_strand_id
1 'polypeptide(L)'
;GGAAAWAVARAGLGGLDFCALQHGADDLVLVAAAVSSEMGVDEVLNPCQVRRFILSVRARMLDNAYHNWAHVVDVTQTTYSLAKQSGVLERLTRRQRAALFLASLCHDLEHPGVNAAFLVRSNSSMAALYKQDPALLEKHHSIRAFELMACSDINLLENLAGPEKLELYSLVRDLIMATDMSRHAAYLSAVRQRAAAAAPGGPRSA
;
A
#
# COMPACT_ATOMS: atom_id res chain seq x y z
N GLY A 1 -18.94 -17.69 -13.20
CA GLY A 1 -19.76 -16.45 -13.12
C GLY A 1 -19.22 -15.56 -12.02
N GLY A 2 -19.21 -14.24 -12.21
CA GLY A 2 -18.49 -13.29 -11.35
C GLY A 2 -18.85 -13.31 -9.85
N ALA A 3 -20.07 -13.68 -9.49
CA ALA A 3 -20.51 -13.75 -8.08
C ALA A 3 -19.81 -14.87 -7.28
N ALA A 4 -19.54 -16.02 -7.91
CA ALA A 4 -18.86 -17.13 -7.25
C ALA A 4 -17.38 -16.81 -7.01
N ALA A 5 -16.70 -16.21 -8.01
CA ALA A 5 -15.31 -15.77 -7.87
C ALA A 5 -15.16 -14.68 -6.79
N TRP A 6 -16.12 -13.76 -6.72
CA TRP A 6 -16.17 -12.74 -5.66
C TRP A 6 -16.36 -13.32 -4.26
N ALA A 7 -17.22 -14.33 -4.11
CA ALA A 7 -17.43 -15.00 -2.82
C ALA A 7 -16.18 -15.76 -2.36
N VAL A 8 -15.47 -16.42 -3.30
CA VAL A 8 -14.19 -17.10 -3.02
C VAL A 8 -13.11 -16.09 -2.61
N ALA A 9 -13.01 -14.95 -3.30
CA ALA A 9 -12.04 -13.91 -2.96
C ALA A 9 -12.25 -13.28 -1.57
N ARG A 10 -13.48 -13.34 -1.02
CA ARG A 10 -13.78 -12.87 0.35
C ARG A 10 -13.59 -13.94 1.42
N ALA A 11 -13.57 -15.21 1.07
CA ALA A 11 -13.36 -16.29 2.03
C ALA A 11 -11.94 -16.24 2.58
N GLY A 12 -11.78 -16.15 3.90
CA GLY A 12 -10.47 -16.09 4.56
C GLY A 12 -9.74 -14.75 4.45
N LEU A 13 -10.32 -13.73 3.81
CA LEU A 13 -9.63 -12.46 3.53
C LEU A 13 -9.19 -11.69 4.78
N GLY A 14 -9.85 -11.88 5.93
CA GLY A 14 -9.43 -11.27 7.20
C GLY A 14 -8.48 -12.11 8.04
N GLY A 15 -8.09 -13.29 7.55
CA GLY A 15 -7.16 -14.22 8.21
C GLY A 15 -5.70 -13.91 7.88
N LEU A 16 -4.78 -14.43 8.70
CA LEU A 16 -3.33 -14.39 8.46
C LEU A 16 -2.83 -15.67 7.74
N ASP A 17 -3.75 -16.58 7.42
CA ASP A 17 -3.53 -17.83 6.70
C ASP A 17 -3.74 -17.69 5.18
N PHE A 18 -4.13 -16.51 4.70
CA PHE A 18 -4.17 -16.20 3.28
C PHE A 18 -2.79 -16.34 2.63
N CYS A 19 -2.74 -16.87 1.41
CA CYS A 19 -1.49 -17.04 0.67
C CYS A 19 -1.71 -16.64 -0.79
N ALA A 20 -1.15 -15.49 -1.20
CA ALA A 20 -1.32 -14.98 -2.57
C ALA A 20 -0.81 -15.96 -3.66
N LEU A 21 0.17 -16.82 -3.31
CA LEU A 21 0.76 -17.80 -4.23
C LEU A 21 -0.19 -18.94 -4.62
N GLN A 22 -1.31 -19.11 -3.89
CA GLN A 22 -2.33 -20.12 -4.20
C GLN A 22 -3.39 -19.62 -5.21
N HIS A 23 -3.26 -18.37 -5.70
CA HIS A 23 -4.24 -17.71 -6.55
C HIS A 23 -3.66 -17.34 -7.92
N GLY A 24 -4.51 -17.37 -8.95
CA GLY A 24 -4.15 -16.84 -10.27
C GLY A 24 -4.04 -15.31 -10.26
N ALA A 25 -3.29 -14.74 -11.22
CA ALA A 25 -3.11 -13.30 -11.32
C ALA A 25 -4.42 -12.51 -11.45
N ASP A 26 -5.43 -13.08 -12.11
CA ASP A 26 -6.77 -12.50 -12.24
C ASP A 26 -7.56 -12.58 -10.92
N ASP A 27 -7.44 -13.68 -10.17
CA ASP A 27 -8.08 -13.83 -8.86
C ASP A 27 -7.53 -12.81 -7.86
N LEU A 28 -6.23 -12.52 -7.93
CA LEU A 28 -5.58 -11.51 -7.09
C LEU A 28 -6.12 -10.08 -7.34
N VAL A 29 -6.64 -9.78 -8.54
CA VAL A 29 -7.38 -8.52 -8.78
C VAL A 29 -8.67 -8.48 -7.98
N LEU A 30 -9.38 -9.61 -7.90
CA LEU A 30 -10.61 -9.72 -7.12
C LEU A 30 -10.32 -9.63 -5.63
N VAL A 31 -9.22 -10.24 -5.16
CA VAL A 31 -8.75 -10.13 -3.78
C VAL A 31 -8.46 -8.67 -3.43
N ALA A 32 -7.66 -7.95 -4.23
CA ALA A 32 -7.38 -6.53 -4.00
C ALA A 32 -8.66 -5.67 -3.99
N ALA A 33 -9.61 -5.95 -4.90
CA ALA A 33 -10.89 -5.27 -4.91
C ALA A 33 -11.73 -5.58 -3.65
N ALA A 34 -11.72 -6.82 -3.18
CA ALA A 34 -12.38 -7.22 -1.94
C ALA A 34 -11.77 -6.53 -0.72
N VAL A 35 -10.44 -6.47 -0.61
CA VAL A 35 -9.73 -5.74 0.46
C VAL A 35 -10.13 -4.27 0.44
N SER A 36 -10.18 -3.64 -0.74
CA SER A 36 -10.58 -2.23 -0.86
C SER A 36 -11.98 -1.96 -0.30
N SER A 37 -12.92 -2.88 -0.56
CA SER A 37 -14.29 -2.77 -0.05
C SER A 37 -14.36 -3.00 1.45
N GLU A 38 -13.63 -3.99 1.98
CA GLU A 38 -13.57 -4.27 3.41
C GLU A 38 -12.90 -3.16 4.22
N MET A 39 -11.97 -2.42 3.61
CA MET A 39 -11.33 -1.25 4.21
C MET A 39 -12.19 0.02 4.14
N GLY A 40 -13.36 -0.01 3.47
CA GLY A 40 -14.23 1.15 3.29
C GLY A 40 -13.63 2.21 2.36
N VAL A 41 -12.84 1.80 1.37
CA VAL A 41 -12.22 2.72 0.38
C VAL A 41 -13.30 3.41 -0.46
N ASP A 42 -14.41 2.71 -0.70
CA ASP A 42 -15.61 3.20 -1.39
C ASP A 42 -16.33 4.36 -0.68
N GLU A 43 -16.05 4.56 0.61
CA GLU A 43 -16.53 5.72 1.36
C GLU A 43 -15.79 7.03 0.99
N VAL A 44 -14.68 6.93 0.23
CA VAL A 44 -13.82 8.06 -0.17
C VAL A 44 -13.63 8.15 -1.68
N LEU A 45 -13.48 7.01 -2.35
CA LEU A 45 -13.14 6.91 -3.77
C LEU A 45 -14.21 6.12 -4.53
N ASN A 46 -14.42 6.43 -5.81
CA ASN A 46 -15.42 5.72 -6.61
C ASN A 46 -14.99 4.25 -6.85
N PRO A 47 -15.83 3.24 -6.56
CA PRO A 47 -15.45 1.82 -6.71
C PRO A 47 -15.06 1.41 -8.13
N CYS A 48 -15.67 2.01 -9.16
CA CYS A 48 -15.30 1.72 -10.55
C CYS A 48 -13.90 2.25 -10.88
N GLN A 49 -13.54 3.41 -10.34
CA GLN A 49 -12.22 4.01 -10.53
C GLN A 49 -11.16 3.25 -9.74
N VAL A 50 -11.47 2.81 -8.53
CA VAL A 50 -10.59 1.93 -7.73
C VAL A 50 -10.31 0.63 -8.49
N ARG A 51 -11.32 0.01 -9.14
CA ARG A 51 -11.09 -1.18 -9.98
C ARG A 51 -10.17 -0.91 -11.17
N ARG A 52 -10.36 0.22 -11.87
CA ARG A 52 -9.44 0.62 -12.95
C ARG A 52 -8.03 0.84 -12.43
N PHE A 53 -7.90 1.50 -11.28
CA PHE A 53 -6.63 1.73 -10.62
C PHE A 53 -5.91 0.41 -10.28
N ILE A 54 -6.61 -0.56 -9.67
CA ILE A 54 -6.05 -1.90 -9.36
C ILE A 54 -5.52 -2.58 -10.63
N LEU A 55 -6.28 -2.54 -11.73
CA LEU A 55 -5.85 -3.10 -13.01
C LEU A 55 -4.61 -2.38 -13.57
N SER A 56 -4.54 -1.06 -13.45
CA SER A 56 -3.39 -0.27 -13.88
C SER A 56 -2.14 -0.53 -13.03
N VAL A 57 -2.29 -0.75 -11.73
CA VAL A 57 -1.19 -1.19 -10.85
C VAL A 57 -0.69 -2.56 -11.29
N ARG A 58 -1.58 -3.55 -11.44
CA ARG A 58 -1.22 -4.90 -11.90
C ARG A 58 -0.45 -4.86 -13.22
N ALA A 59 -0.92 -4.08 -14.19
CA ALA A 59 -0.29 -3.97 -15.51
C ALA A 59 1.14 -3.39 -15.47
N ARG A 60 1.53 -2.73 -14.37
CA ARG A 60 2.85 -2.11 -14.19
C ARG A 60 3.74 -2.88 -13.22
N MET A 61 3.24 -3.97 -12.63
CA MET A 61 4.08 -4.89 -11.88
C MET A 61 4.94 -5.71 -12.84
N LEU A 62 6.23 -5.79 -12.53
CA LEU A 62 7.18 -6.56 -13.32
C LEU A 62 7.19 -8.02 -12.86
N ASP A 63 7.57 -8.91 -13.78
CA ASP A 63 7.70 -10.34 -13.51
C ASP A 63 9.03 -10.65 -12.79
N ASN A 64 9.12 -10.20 -11.54
CA ASN A 64 10.24 -10.50 -10.66
C ASN A 64 9.96 -11.77 -9.84
N ALA A 65 11.01 -12.45 -9.38
CA ALA A 65 10.87 -13.61 -8.51
C ALA A 65 10.15 -13.31 -7.18
N TYR A 66 10.24 -12.07 -6.66
CA TYR A 66 9.61 -11.66 -5.40
C TYR A 66 8.77 -10.39 -5.53
N HIS A 67 9.37 -9.23 -5.86
CA HIS A 67 8.66 -7.93 -5.97
C HIS A 67 7.75 -7.88 -7.21
N ASN A 68 6.67 -8.65 -7.20
CA ASN A 68 5.73 -8.88 -8.28
C ASN A 68 4.28 -8.66 -7.80
N TRP A 69 3.32 -8.92 -8.68
CA TRP A 69 1.90 -8.71 -8.38
C TRP A 69 1.39 -9.54 -7.18
N ALA A 70 1.85 -10.79 -7.04
CA ALA A 70 1.44 -11.63 -5.92
C ALA A 70 1.94 -11.05 -4.59
N HIS A 71 3.20 -10.61 -4.54
CA HIS A 71 3.76 -9.96 -3.34
C HIS A 71 2.96 -8.73 -2.91
N VAL A 72 2.64 -7.84 -3.86
CA VAL A 72 1.91 -6.61 -3.56
C VAL A 72 0.51 -6.92 -3.00
N VAL A 73 -0.21 -7.88 -3.58
CA VAL A 73 -1.54 -8.27 -3.07
C VAL A 73 -1.46 -8.97 -1.72
N ASP A 74 -0.44 -9.81 -1.51
CA ASP A 74 -0.17 -10.44 -0.21
C ASP A 74 0.05 -9.41 0.90
N VAL A 75 0.87 -8.38 0.63
CA VAL A 75 1.12 -7.26 1.56
C VAL A 75 -0.15 -6.45 1.77
N THR A 76 -0.92 -6.13 0.73
CA THR A 76 -2.20 -5.41 0.86
C THR A 76 -3.20 -6.18 1.73
N GLN A 77 -3.36 -7.49 1.51
CA GLN A 77 -4.25 -8.32 2.31
C GLN A 77 -3.75 -8.46 3.75
N THR A 78 -2.46 -8.70 3.96
CA THR A 78 -1.86 -8.82 5.29
C THR A 78 -2.00 -7.52 6.08
N THR A 79 -1.81 -6.37 5.41
CA THR A 79 -2.00 -5.04 6.01
C THR A 79 -3.43 -4.85 6.51
N TYR A 80 -4.42 -5.24 5.70
CA TYR A 80 -5.83 -5.23 6.10
C TYR A 80 -6.08 -6.16 7.30
N SER A 81 -5.62 -7.41 7.24
CA SER A 81 -5.83 -8.40 8.29
C SER A 81 -5.20 -7.99 9.62
N LEU A 82 -3.96 -7.49 9.61
CA LEU A 82 -3.32 -6.96 10.80
C LEU A 82 -4.06 -5.74 11.36
N ALA A 83 -4.47 -4.80 10.50
CA ALA A 83 -5.20 -3.61 10.93
C ALA A 83 -6.56 -3.99 11.56
N LYS A 84 -7.27 -4.95 10.96
CA LYS A 84 -8.56 -5.45 11.45
C LYS A 84 -8.42 -6.21 12.77
N GLN A 85 -7.52 -7.20 12.85
CA GLN A 85 -7.37 -8.03 14.04
C GLN A 85 -6.82 -7.26 15.25
N SER A 86 -6.01 -6.22 15.01
CA SER A 86 -5.49 -5.35 16.08
C SER A 86 -6.47 -4.26 16.54
N GLY A 87 -7.62 -4.10 15.88
CA GLY A 87 -8.57 -3.02 16.15
C GLY A 87 -8.07 -1.63 15.69
N VAL A 88 -6.99 -1.58 14.91
CA VAL A 88 -6.43 -0.32 14.38
C VAL A 88 -7.33 0.21 13.26
N LEU A 89 -7.91 -0.68 12.45
CA LEU A 89 -8.71 -0.29 11.28
C LEU A 89 -9.90 0.61 11.68
N GLU A 90 -10.57 0.32 12.80
CA GLU A 90 -11.68 1.11 13.34
C GLU A 90 -11.25 2.47 13.90
N ARG A 91 -9.95 2.65 14.18
CA ARG A 91 -9.38 3.90 14.71
C ARG A 91 -8.86 4.82 13.60
N LEU A 92 -8.74 4.31 12.37
CA LEU A 92 -8.32 5.09 11.22
C LEU A 92 -9.50 5.87 10.64
N THR A 93 -9.24 7.11 10.21
CA THR A 93 -10.23 7.86 9.43
C THR A 93 -10.47 7.19 8.08
N ARG A 94 -11.60 7.49 7.43
CA ARG A 94 -11.91 7.02 6.07
C ARG A 94 -10.76 7.27 5.08
N ARG A 95 -10.17 8.48 5.13
CA ARG A 95 -9.02 8.85 4.28
C ARG A 95 -7.75 8.08 4.63
N GLN A 96 -7.48 7.81 5.90
CA GLN A 96 -6.35 6.98 6.32
C GLN A 96 -6.50 5.52 5.86
N ARG A 97 -7.72 4.96 5.91
CA ARG A 97 -8.00 3.62 5.37
C ARG A 97 -7.77 3.56 3.85
N ALA A 98 -8.26 4.57 3.12
CA ALA A 98 -8.01 4.70 1.68
C ALA A 98 -6.51 4.84 1.37
N ALA A 99 -5.79 5.69 2.11
CA ALA A 99 -4.34 5.85 1.95
C ALA A 99 -3.58 4.54 2.23
N LEU A 100 -3.95 3.80 3.27
CA LEU A 100 -3.32 2.53 3.64
C LEU A 100 -3.52 1.46 2.55
N PHE A 101 -4.72 1.39 1.97
CA PHE A 101 -4.98 0.53 0.82
C PHE A 101 -4.12 0.93 -0.38
N LEU A 102 -4.17 2.20 -0.81
CA LEU A 102 -3.43 2.68 -1.98
C LEU A 102 -1.92 2.52 -1.80
N ALA A 103 -1.38 2.83 -0.62
CA ALA A 103 0.04 2.71 -0.33
C ALA A 103 0.49 1.25 -0.35
N SER A 104 -0.21 0.34 0.34
CA SER A 104 0.15 -1.08 0.33
C SER A 104 0.09 -1.68 -1.09
N LEU A 105 -0.89 -1.28 -1.90
CA LEU A 105 -1.02 -1.76 -3.28
C LEU A 105 0.04 -1.17 -4.22
N CYS A 106 0.64 -0.03 -3.91
CA CYS A 106 1.63 0.62 -4.77
C CYS A 106 3.06 0.60 -4.21
N HIS A 107 3.30 -0.02 -3.06
CA HIS A 107 4.56 0.15 -2.33
C HIS A 107 5.80 -0.31 -3.10
N ASP A 108 5.65 -1.26 -4.03
CA ASP A 108 6.70 -1.79 -4.91
C ASP A 108 6.38 -1.62 -6.40
N LEU A 109 5.58 -0.61 -6.76
CA LEU A 109 5.16 -0.38 -8.14
C LEU A 109 6.37 -0.16 -9.08
N GLU A 110 6.46 -0.93 -10.16
CA GLU A 110 7.59 -0.92 -11.11
C GLU A 110 8.96 -1.31 -10.49
N HIS A 111 8.98 -2.07 -9.39
CA HIS A 111 10.24 -2.49 -8.76
C HIS A 111 11.14 -3.27 -9.73
N PRO A 112 12.44 -2.91 -9.89
CA PRO A 112 13.34 -3.50 -10.90
C PRO A 112 13.96 -4.85 -10.49
N GLY A 113 13.42 -5.52 -9.46
CA GLY A 113 14.00 -6.75 -8.90
C GLY A 113 15.35 -6.62 -8.17
N VAL A 114 15.92 -5.42 -8.03
CA VAL A 114 17.21 -5.16 -7.36
C VAL A 114 17.08 -4.05 -6.32
N ASN A 115 17.94 -4.05 -5.30
CA ASN A 115 17.89 -3.04 -4.23
C ASN A 115 18.54 -1.70 -4.62
N ALA A 116 18.22 -0.64 -3.86
CA ALA A 116 18.74 0.72 -4.09
C ALA A 116 20.27 0.78 -4.10
N ALA A 117 20.93 0.05 -3.20
CA ALA A 117 22.39 0.03 -3.11
C ALA A 117 23.04 -0.55 -4.38
N PHE A 118 22.43 -1.55 -5.01
CA PHE A 118 22.87 -2.07 -6.31
C PHE A 118 22.73 -1.00 -7.40
N LEU A 119 21.59 -0.33 -7.49
CA LEU A 119 21.31 0.71 -8.48
C LEU A 119 22.27 1.90 -8.41
N VAL A 120 22.65 2.28 -7.18
CA VAL A 120 23.68 3.31 -6.91
C VAL A 120 25.06 2.83 -7.36
N ARG A 121 25.49 1.63 -6.91
CA ARG A 121 26.81 1.08 -7.26
C ARG A 121 26.97 0.84 -8.76
N SER A 122 25.90 0.49 -9.45
CA SER A 122 25.92 0.23 -10.88
C SER A 122 25.77 1.50 -11.72
N ASN A 123 25.68 2.69 -11.11
CA ASN A 123 25.40 3.96 -11.80
C ASN A 123 24.19 3.88 -12.76
N SER A 124 23.12 3.23 -12.32
CA SER A 124 21.91 3.09 -13.13
C SER A 124 21.28 4.45 -13.47
N SER A 125 20.53 4.52 -14.57
CA SER A 125 19.76 5.71 -14.95
C SER A 125 18.77 6.14 -13.87
N MET A 126 18.16 5.17 -13.17
CA MET A 126 17.29 5.42 -12.03
C MET A 126 18.06 6.09 -10.88
N ALA A 127 19.24 5.58 -10.51
CA ALA A 127 20.04 6.22 -9.48
C ALA A 127 20.49 7.64 -9.86
N ALA A 128 20.79 7.90 -11.13
CA ALA A 128 21.06 9.25 -11.61
C ALA A 128 19.83 10.17 -11.49
N LEU A 129 18.64 9.69 -11.89
CA LEU A 129 17.37 10.43 -11.77
C LEU A 129 17.08 10.85 -10.33
N TYR A 130 17.33 9.95 -9.37
CA TYR A 130 17.15 10.20 -7.95
C TYR A 130 18.39 10.73 -7.23
N LYS A 131 19.41 11.20 -7.96
CA LYS A 131 20.63 11.83 -7.40
C LYS A 131 21.32 10.97 -6.33
N GLN A 132 21.41 9.66 -6.58
CA GLN A 132 22.05 8.68 -5.68
C GLN A 132 21.42 8.58 -4.28
N ASP A 133 20.13 8.92 -4.17
CA ASP A 133 19.41 8.85 -2.90
C ASP A 133 19.23 7.39 -2.41
N PRO A 134 19.50 7.09 -1.13
CA PRO A 134 19.37 5.73 -0.61
C PRO A 134 17.93 5.20 -0.63
N ALA A 135 16.91 6.07 -0.61
CA ALA A 135 15.49 5.72 -0.69
C ALA A 135 14.92 5.92 -2.10
N LEU A 136 15.76 5.78 -3.14
CA LEU A 136 15.35 6.01 -4.54
C LEU A 136 14.19 5.10 -4.98
N LEU A 137 14.08 3.89 -4.44
CA LEU A 137 13.03 2.93 -4.81
C LEU A 137 11.68 3.40 -4.25
N GLU A 138 11.59 3.68 -2.96
CA GLU A 138 10.35 4.13 -2.31
C GLU A 138 9.88 5.48 -2.87
N LYS A 139 10.83 6.37 -3.23
CA LYS A 139 10.52 7.60 -3.97
C LYS A 139 9.95 7.31 -5.36
N HIS A 140 10.52 6.34 -6.06
CA HIS A 140 10.01 5.91 -7.35
C HIS A 140 8.59 5.37 -7.26
N HIS A 141 8.35 4.42 -6.36
CA HIS A 141 7.03 3.83 -6.10
C HIS A 141 5.99 4.90 -5.76
N SER A 142 6.34 5.86 -4.90
CA SER A 142 5.46 6.98 -4.54
C SER A 142 5.09 7.85 -5.73
N ILE A 143 6.06 8.22 -6.58
CA ILE A 143 5.81 9.03 -7.77
C ILE A 143 4.91 8.29 -8.76
N ARG A 144 5.18 6.99 -9.00
CA ARG A 144 4.36 6.16 -9.89
C ARG A 144 2.93 5.99 -9.37
N ALA A 145 2.76 5.84 -8.06
CA ALA A 145 1.43 5.83 -7.45
C ALA A 145 0.70 7.15 -7.74
N PHE A 146 1.37 8.28 -7.59
CA PHE A 146 0.77 9.59 -7.83
C PHE A 146 0.36 9.81 -9.28
N GLU A 147 1.21 9.39 -10.23
CA GLU A 147 0.88 9.43 -11.67
C GLU A 147 -0.38 8.62 -11.98
N LEU A 148 -0.53 7.42 -11.40
CA LEU A 148 -1.75 6.62 -11.57
C LEU A 148 -2.97 7.26 -10.90
N MET A 149 -2.82 7.81 -9.69
CA MET A 149 -3.93 8.48 -8.99
C MET A 149 -4.43 9.70 -9.76
N ALA A 150 -3.52 10.44 -10.42
CA ALA A 150 -3.83 11.63 -11.21
C ALA A 150 -4.22 11.34 -12.67
N CYS A 151 -4.08 10.11 -13.13
CA CYS A 151 -4.33 9.72 -14.52
C CYS A 151 -5.80 9.99 -14.90
N SER A 152 -6.03 10.72 -16.00
CA SER A 152 -7.37 11.08 -16.48
C SER A 152 -8.24 9.87 -16.81
N ASP A 153 -7.63 8.77 -17.26
CA ASP A 153 -8.35 7.56 -17.65
C ASP A 153 -8.86 6.76 -16.45
N ILE A 154 -8.21 6.94 -15.29
CA ILE A 154 -8.60 6.34 -14.01
C ILE A 154 -9.52 7.31 -13.26
N ASN A 155 -9.16 8.61 -13.27
CA ASN A 155 -9.82 9.72 -12.61
C ASN A 155 -10.08 9.51 -11.11
N LEU A 156 -9.17 8.80 -10.42
CA LEU A 156 -9.38 8.28 -9.06
C LEU A 156 -9.75 9.37 -8.03
N LEU A 157 -9.23 10.58 -8.21
CA LEU A 157 -9.36 11.68 -7.27
C LEU A 157 -10.46 12.68 -7.64
N GLU A 158 -11.39 12.33 -8.54
CA GLU A 158 -12.38 13.28 -9.08
C GLU A 158 -13.27 13.89 -7.99
N ASN A 159 -13.64 13.09 -6.99
CA ASN A 159 -14.61 13.46 -5.96
C ASN A 159 -13.99 14.17 -4.74
N LEU A 160 -12.67 14.39 -4.75
CA LEU A 160 -11.96 15.02 -3.65
C LEU A 160 -11.71 16.50 -3.95
N ALA A 161 -11.84 17.37 -2.95
CA ALA A 161 -11.41 18.75 -3.04
C ALA A 161 -9.88 18.86 -2.98
N GLY A 162 -9.33 20.00 -3.39
CA GLY A 162 -7.88 20.26 -3.43
C GLY A 162 -7.14 19.88 -2.12
N PRO A 163 -7.58 20.37 -0.94
CA PRO A 163 -6.96 20.02 0.34
C PRO A 163 -7.01 18.51 0.66
N GLU A 164 -8.10 17.83 0.28
CA GLU A 164 -8.28 16.40 0.53
C GLU A 164 -7.37 15.56 -0.37
N LYS A 165 -7.16 15.97 -1.63
CA LYS A 165 -6.18 15.35 -2.53
C LYS A 165 -4.78 15.45 -1.94
N LEU A 166 -4.40 16.63 -1.45
CA LEU A 166 -3.08 16.85 -0.85
C LEU A 166 -2.87 16.00 0.41
N GLU A 167 -3.88 15.90 1.27
CA GLU A 167 -3.83 15.03 2.45
C GLU A 167 -3.64 13.57 2.04
N LEU A 168 -4.42 13.08 1.07
CA LEU A 168 -4.33 11.70 0.59
C LEU A 168 -2.95 11.42 -0.02
N TYR A 169 -2.42 12.31 -0.85
CA TYR A 169 -1.07 12.18 -1.40
C TYR A 169 -0.01 12.14 -0.30
N SER A 170 -0.12 13.01 0.72
CA SER A 170 0.82 13.02 1.84
C SER A 170 0.81 11.68 2.57
N LEU A 171 -0.37 11.17 2.92
CA LEU A 171 -0.51 9.88 3.61
C LEU A 171 0.06 8.73 2.77
N VAL A 172 -0.26 8.67 1.48
CA VAL A 172 0.24 7.61 0.58
C VAL A 172 1.77 7.65 0.48
N ARG A 173 2.36 8.83 0.26
CA ARG A 173 3.83 8.98 0.26
C ARG A 173 4.43 8.55 1.58
N ASP A 174 3.90 9.03 2.71
CA ASP A 174 4.52 8.78 4.01
C ASP A 174 4.49 7.28 4.35
N LEU A 175 3.45 6.56 3.93
CA LEU A 175 3.33 5.11 4.07
C LEU A 175 4.26 4.34 3.13
N ILE A 176 4.35 4.70 1.84
CA ILE A 176 5.29 4.05 0.91
C ILE A 176 6.73 4.32 1.34
N MET A 177 7.08 5.56 1.70
CA MET A 177 8.40 5.89 2.21
C MET A 177 8.74 5.17 3.53
N ALA A 178 7.75 4.62 4.26
CA ALA A 178 7.96 3.85 5.47
C ALA A 178 8.33 2.38 5.21
N THR A 179 8.24 1.90 3.96
CA THR A 179 8.68 0.54 3.58
C THR A 179 10.19 0.43 3.43
N ASP A 180 10.92 1.56 3.36
CA ASP A 180 12.37 1.57 3.48
C ASP A 180 12.79 1.00 4.84
N MET A 181 13.37 -0.20 4.79
CA MET A 181 13.78 -0.94 5.98
C MET A 181 14.89 -0.25 6.78
N SER A 182 15.60 0.73 6.21
CA SER A 182 16.55 1.56 6.95
C SER A 182 15.86 2.40 8.04
N ARG A 183 14.57 2.70 7.87
CA ARG A 183 13.74 3.50 8.79
C ARG A 183 13.00 2.65 9.81
N HIS A 184 12.87 1.34 9.56
CA HIS A 184 12.06 0.42 10.36
C HIS A 184 12.41 0.43 11.85
N ALA A 185 13.71 0.42 12.19
CA ALA A 185 14.16 0.42 13.57
C ALA A 185 13.70 1.67 14.34
N ALA A 186 13.69 2.84 13.69
CA ALA A 186 13.21 4.08 14.28
C ALA A 186 11.69 4.02 14.54
N TYR A 187 10.91 3.46 13.61
CA TYR A 187 9.47 3.27 13.80
C TYR A 187 9.15 2.33 14.96
N LEU A 188 9.84 1.19 15.05
CA LEU A 188 9.65 0.25 16.17
C LEU A 188 9.99 0.88 17.52
N SER A 189 11.07 1.66 17.58
CA SER A 189 11.45 2.40 18.80
C SER A 189 10.34 3.37 19.22
N ALA A 190 9.81 4.15 18.28
CA ALA A 190 8.73 5.09 18.56
C ALA A 190 7.44 4.39 19.03
N VAL A 191 7.07 3.25 18.41
CA VAL A 191 5.90 2.46 18.84
C VAL A 191 6.10 1.91 20.25
N ARG A 192 7.27 1.35 20.57
CA ARG A 192 7.59 0.82 21.91
C ARG A 192 7.53 1.91 22.98
N GLN A 193 8.07 3.09 22.70
CA GLN A 193 8.01 4.23 23.62
C GLN A 193 6.56 4.66 23.90
N ARG A 194 5.73 4.74 22.85
CA ARG A 194 4.30 5.08 23.00
C ARG A 194 3.53 4.01 23.77
N ALA A 195 3.81 2.73 23.51
CA ALA A 195 3.19 1.62 24.23
C ALA A 195 3.56 1.64 25.72
N ALA A 196 4.84 1.91 26.05
CA ALA A 196 5.30 2.04 27.43
C ALA A 196 4.64 3.24 28.15
N ALA A 197 4.47 4.38 27.46
CA ALA A 197 3.80 5.55 28.01
C ALA A 197 2.30 5.34 28.24
N ALA A 198 1.65 4.47 27.46
CA ALA A 198 0.24 4.13 27.59
C ALA A 198 -0.04 3.03 28.63
N ALA A 199 0.99 2.36 29.17
CA ALA A 199 0.82 1.33 30.18
C ALA A 199 0.36 1.93 31.53
N PRO A 200 -0.57 1.27 32.26
CA PRO A 200 -1.00 1.74 33.58
C PRO A 200 0.20 1.78 34.53
N GLY A 201 0.60 2.98 34.97
CA GLY A 201 1.75 3.21 35.87
C GLY A 201 2.94 3.95 35.28
N GLY A 202 2.92 4.35 34.00
CA GLY A 202 3.94 5.22 33.42
C GLY A 202 4.00 6.60 34.09
N PRO A 203 5.17 7.27 34.15
CA PRO A 203 5.29 8.60 34.74
C PRO A 203 4.34 9.55 34.01
N ARG A 204 3.32 10.03 34.73
CA ARG A 204 2.48 11.12 34.24
C ARG A 204 3.39 12.33 34.11
N SER A 205 3.65 12.78 32.88
CA SER A 205 4.33 14.05 32.64
C SER A 205 3.53 15.15 33.33
N ALA A 206 4.16 15.81 34.30
CA ALA A 206 3.69 17.04 34.92
C ALA A 206 3.79 18.22 33.96
#